data_AF-D7GNU2-F1
#
_entry.id   AF-D7GNU2-F1
#
_cell.length_a   1.000
_cell.length_b   1.000
_cell.length_c   1.000
_cell.angle_alpha   90.00
_cell.angle_beta   90.00
_cell.angle_gamma   90.00
#
_symmetry.space_group_name_H-M   'P 1'
#
loop_
_entity.id
_entity.type
_entity.pdbx_description
1 polymer ?
#
loop_
_entity_poly.entity_id
_entity_poly.type
_entity_poly.pdbx_seq_one_letter_code
_entity_poly.pdbx_strand_id
1 'polypeptide(L)'
;MYKLKNVNGRVNALLRTGKDFVKNNLSVSAAQHIIDTGKLVESDNPDYPICIDNQWYFEGVEVKKTAKKAQLSSMYGEMKEGK
;
A
#
# COMPACT_ATOMS: atom_id res chain seq x y z
N MET A 1 5.17 -7.63 1.90
CA MET A 1 3.93 -6.81 1.97
C MET A 1 4.20 -5.54 1.20
N TYR A 2 3.32 -5.14 0.29
CA TYR A 2 3.53 -3.95 -0.53
C TYR A 2 2.75 -2.75 0.02
N LYS A 3 3.27 -1.55 -0.21
CA LYS A 3 2.57 -0.27 -0.03
C LYS A 3 2.57 0.49 -1.34
N LEU A 4 1.55 1.32 -1.58
CA LEU A 4 1.48 2.18 -2.76
C LEU A 4 2.74 3.04 -2.91
N LYS A 5 3.34 3.04 -4.10
CA LYS A 5 4.46 3.92 -4.43
C LYS A 5 3.93 5.33 -4.70
N ASN A 6 3.98 6.17 -3.68
CA ASN A 6 3.53 7.56 -3.75
C ASN A 6 4.63 8.48 -4.31
N VAL A 7 4.33 9.17 -5.41
CA VAL A 7 5.13 10.27 -5.95
C VAL A 7 4.25 11.52 -6.00
N ASN A 8 4.57 12.53 -5.20
CA ASN A 8 3.85 13.81 -5.14
C ASN A 8 2.33 13.69 -4.90
N GLY A 9 1.92 12.76 -4.02
CA GLY A 9 0.51 12.52 -3.69
C GLY A 9 -0.23 11.66 -4.71
N ARG A 10 0.48 11.09 -5.69
CA ARG A 10 -0.09 10.32 -6.78
C ARG A 10 0.61 8.97 -6.93
N VAL A 11 -0.07 8.03 -7.57
CA VAL A 11 0.41 6.67 -7.81
C VAL A 11 0.14 6.32 -9.27
N ASN A 12 1.13 5.73 -9.94
CA ASN A 12 0.91 5.18 -11.26
C ASN A 12 0.16 3.85 -11.17
N ALA A 13 -0.84 3.70 -12.03
CA ALA A 13 -1.67 2.52 -12.10
C ALA A 13 -1.84 2.09 -13.57
N LEU A 14 -2.14 0.81 -13.77
CA LEU A 14 -2.65 0.29 -15.02
C LEU A 14 -4.09 -0.17 -14.82
N LEU A 15 -4.97 0.25 -15.73
CA LEU A 15 -6.31 -0.28 -15.85
C LEU A 15 -6.32 -1.30 -16.99
N ARG A 16 -6.69 -2.54 -16.69
CA ARG A 16 -6.85 -3.57 -17.71
C ARG A 16 -8.14 -3.33 -18.50
N THR A 17 -8.00 -3.26 -19.82
CA THR A 17 -9.11 -3.11 -20.76
C THR A 17 -9.01 -4.24 -21.78
N GLY A 18 -9.66 -5.36 -21.47
CA GLY A 18 -9.57 -6.58 -22.29
C GLY A 18 -8.17 -7.20 -22.25
N LYS A 19 -7.46 -7.15 -23.39
CA LYS A 19 -6.08 -7.65 -23.54
C LYS A 19 -5.02 -6.58 -23.30
N ASP A 20 -5.42 -5.32 -23.26
CA ASP A 20 -4.53 -4.17 -23.17
C ASP A 20 -4.57 -3.54 -21.78
N PHE A 21 -3.59 -2.66 -21.53
CA PHE A 21 -3.47 -1.90 -20.29
C PHE A 21 -3.37 -0.41 -20.58
N VAL A 22 -4.20 0.37 -19.88
CA VAL A 22 -4.20 1.83 -19.95
C VAL A 22 -3.45 2.38 -18.74
N LYS A 23 -2.41 3.19 -19.01
CA LYS A 23 -1.68 3.90 -17.96
C LYS A 23 -2.54 5.01 -17.36
N ASN A 24 -2.59 5.05 -16.04
CA ASN A 24 -3.30 6.06 -15.28
C ASN A 24 -2.42 6.57 -14.14
N ASN A 25 -2.71 7.76 -13.67
CA ASN A 25 -2.01 8.38 -12.56
C ASN A 25 -3.07 8.91 -11.59
N LEU A 26 -3.26 8.20 -10.47
CA LEU A 26 -4.35 8.43 -9.52
C LEU A 26 -3.84 9.12 -8.27
N SER A 27 -4.70 9.84 -7.55
CA SER A 27 -4.35 10.28 -6.19
C SER A 27 -4.18 9.06 -5.28
N VAL A 28 -3.33 9.18 -4.26
CA VAL A 28 -3.16 8.13 -3.25
C VAL A 28 -4.48 7.77 -2.57
N SER A 29 -5.34 8.77 -2.31
CA SER A 29 -6.66 8.55 -1.71
C SER A 29 -7.58 7.69 -2.58
N ALA A 30 -7.62 7.96 -3.89
CA ALA A 30 -8.43 7.18 -4.82
C ALA A 30 -7.88 5.76 -4.97
N ALA A 31 -6.56 5.60 -5.08
CA ALA A 31 -5.92 4.28 -5.13
C ALA A 31 -6.20 3.47 -3.86
N GLN A 32 -6.11 4.09 -2.68
CA GLN A 32 -6.41 3.43 -1.41
C GLN A 32 -7.88 3.02 -1.33
N HIS A 33 -8.81 3.89 -1.76
CA HIS A 33 -10.23 3.55 -1.78
C HIS A 33 -10.50 2.33 -2.67
N ILE A 34 -9.91 2.26 -3.87
CA ILE A 34 -10.02 1.09 -4.76
C ILE A 34 -9.52 -0.18 -4.07
N ILE A 35 -8.37 -0.11 -3.40
CA ILE A 35 -7.79 -1.23 -2.65
C ILE A 35 -8.71 -1.68 -1.50
N ASP A 36 -9.28 -0.72 -0.78
CA ASP A 36 -10.13 -1.00 0.38
C ASP A 36 -11.48 -1.61 -0.02
N THR A 37 -12.02 -1.23 -1.18
CA THR A 37 -13.31 -1.72 -1.68
C THR A 37 -13.22 -2.97 -2.56
N GLY A 38 -12.07 -3.18 -3.19
CA GLY A 38 -11.86 -4.28 -4.13
C GLY A 38 -11.18 -5.49 -3.49
N LYS A 39 -11.00 -6.55 -4.28
CA LYS A 39 -10.32 -7.77 -3.84
C LYS A 39 -8.87 -7.77 -4.29
N LEU A 40 -7.95 -7.86 -3.33
CA LEU A 40 -6.53 -8.11 -3.63
C LEU A 40 -6.36 -9.50 -4.24
N VAL A 41 -5.74 -9.55 -5.41
CA VAL A 41 -5.39 -10.78 -6.13
C VAL A 41 -3.89 -10.79 -6.46
N GLU A 42 -3.39 -11.95 -6.88
CA GLU A 42 -2.01 -12.06 -7.33
C GLU A 42 -1.80 -11.24 -8.61
N SER A 43 -0.71 -10.47 -8.65
CA SER A 43 -0.35 -9.69 -9.83
C SER A 43 0.52 -10.53 -10.77
N ASP A 44 0.15 -10.52 -12.04
CA ASP A 44 0.90 -11.07 -13.16
C ASP A 44 2.01 -10.12 -13.68
N ASN A 45 2.10 -8.89 -13.13
CA ASN A 45 3.09 -7.90 -13.52
C ASN A 45 4.05 -7.55 -12.36
N PRO A 46 5.37 -7.83 -12.47
CA PRO A 46 6.32 -7.58 -11.39
C PRO A 46 6.52 -6.09 -11.07
N ASP A 47 6.34 -5.19 -12.05
CA ASP A 47 6.46 -3.74 -11.84
C ASP A 47 5.24 -3.15 -11.12
N TYR A 48 4.10 -3.85 -11.17
CA TYR A 48 2.84 -3.47 -10.54
C TYR A 48 2.37 -4.57 -9.57
N PRO A 49 3.03 -4.73 -8.42
CA PRO A 49 2.83 -5.87 -7.53
C PRO A 49 1.48 -5.90 -6.80
N ILE A 50 0.68 -4.82 -6.86
CA ILE A 50 -0.62 -4.73 -6.20
C ILE A 50 -1.71 -4.80 -7.28
N CYS A 51 -2.43 -5.92 -7.33
CA CYS A 51 -3.54 -6.12 -8.27
C CYS A 51 -4.88 -6.23 -7.53
N ILE A 52 -5.86 -5.45 -7.96
CA ILE A 52 -7.22 -5.38 -7.40
C ILE A 52 -8.21 -5.81 -8.48
N ASP A 53 -9.05 -6.79 -8.14
CA ASP A 53 -10.11 -7.35 -8.98
C ASP A 53 -9.66 -7.82 -10.37
N ASN A 54 -8.37 -8.14 -10.54
CA ASN A 54 -7.76 -8.47 -11.83
C ASN A 54 -7.95 -7.37 -12.91
N GLN A 55 -8.19 -6.14 -12.46
CA GLN A 55 -8.55 -5.01 -13.29
C GLN A 55 -7.63 -3.80 -13.03
N TRP A 56 -7.33 -3.50 -11.77
CA TRP A 56 -6.47 -2.39 -11.39
C TRP A 56 -5.14 -2.88 -10.87
N TYR A 57 -4.06 -2.33 -11.43
CA TYR A 57 -2.68 -2.68 -11.07
C TYR A 57 -1.98 -1.42 -10.58
N PHE A 58 -1.32 -1.46 -9.43
CA PHE A 58 -0.67 -0.29 -8.83
C PHE A 58 0.82 -0.54 -8.61
N GLU A 59 1.64 0.50 -8.84
CA GLU A 59 3.03 0.48 -8.40
C GLU A 59 3.10 0.36 -6.87
N GLY A 60 3.98 -0.53 -6.40
CA GLY A 60 4.15 -0.78 -4.98
C GLY A 60 5.62 -0.85 -4.58
N VAL A 61 5.92 -0.40 -3.37
CA VAL A 61 7.21 -0.61 -2.72
C VAL A 61 7.09 -1.76 -1.74
N GLU A 62 8.03 -2.69 -1.79
CA GLU A 62 8.09 -3.80 -0.83
C GLU A 62 8.50 -3.25 0.54
N VAL A 63 7.64 -3.47 1.53
CA VAL A 63 7.94 -3.15 2.92
C VAL A 63 8.38 -4.43 3.62
N LYS A 64 9.66 -4.49 3.98
CA LYS A 64 10.15 -5.50 4.93
C LYS A 64 9.44 -5.25 6.26
N LYS A 65 8.81 -6.28 6.83
CA LYS A 65 8.23 -6.20 8.18
C LYS A 65 9.36 -5.98 9.19
N THR A 66 9.69 -4.74 9.50
CA THR A 66 10.32 -4.42 10.79
C THR A 66 9.20 -4.39 11.82
N ALA A 67 9.23 -5.34 12.75
CA ALA A 67 8.27 -5.41 13.85
C ALA A 67 8.44 -4.18 14.77
N LYS A 68 7.76 -3.07 14.47
CA LYS A 68 7.56 -2.00 15.45
C LYS A 68 6.46 -2.41 16.43
N LYS A 69 6.81 -3.27 17.38
CA LYS A 69 5.97 -3.58 18.55
C LYS A 69 6.85 -3.59 19.80
N ALA A 70 7.45 -2.45 20.15
CA ALA A 70 8.22 -2.33 21.40
C ALA A 70 8.42 -0.90 21.96
N GLN A 71 8.03 0.19 21.28
CA GLN A 71 8.44 1.54 21.71
C GLN A 71 7.33 2.43 22.30
N LEU A 72 6.09 1.95 22.44
CA LEU A 72 5.02 2.75 23.05
C LEU A 72 4.83 2.48 24.56
N SER A 73 5.32 1.35 25.09
CA SER A 73 5.19 1.02 26.52
C SER A 73 6.25 1.66 27.41
N SER A 74 7.35 2.17 26.85
CA SER A 74 8.46 2.76 27.62
C SER A 74 8.27 4.25 27.97
N MET A 75 7.17 4.89 27.57
CA MET A 75 6.94 6.32 27.84
C MET A 75 6.05 6.58 29.08
N TYR A 76 5.35 5.57 29.61
CA TYR A 76 4.43 5.70 30.75
C TYR A 76 4.91 4.98 32.03
N GLY A 77 6.14 4.47 32.06
CA GLY A 77 6.68 3.66 33.17
C GLY A 77 7.35 4.42 34.31
N GLU A 78 7.72 5.69 34.15
CA GLU A 78 8.59 6.42 35.09
C GLU A 78 7.86 7.37 36.06
N MET A 79 6.63 7.04 36.47
CA MET A 79 5.95 7.83 37.51
C MET A 79 5.41 6.98 38.67
N LYS A 80 6.10 5.93 39.14
CA LYS A 80 5.90 5.38 40.50
C LYS A 80 7.13 4.62 41.01
N GLU A 81 8.09 5.33 41.59
CA GLU A 81 8.67 4.99 42.89
C GLU A 81 9.73 6.03 43.26
N GLY A 82 9.51 6.72 44.37
CA GLY A 82 10.39 7.77 44.84
C GLY A 82 9.90 8.36 46.15
N LYS A 83 9.90 7.51 47.18
CA LYS A 83 9.85 7.79 48.64
C LYS A 83 8.85 8.81 49.18
#